data_AF-A0A7V6XM14-F1
#
_entry.id   AF-A0A7V6XM14-F1
#
_cell.length_a   1.000
_cell.length_b   1.000
_cell.length_c   1.000
_cell.angle_alpha   90.00
_cell.angle_beta   90.00
_cell.angle_gamma   90.00
#
_symmetry.space_group_name_H-M   'P 1'
#
loop_
_entity.id
_entity.type
_entity.pdbx_description
1 polymer ?
#
loop_
_entity_poly.entity_id
_entity_poly.type
_entity_poly.pdbx_seq_one_letter_code
_entity_poly.pdbx_strand_id
1 'polypeptide(L)'
;NTFSLTSSTTQIARGMDFKGVFNIQFVLYKDELYVIEINPRASRTVPIVSKVTGFSIIEQTVNLLLGKTFADLDMTHGVLKERPFYTVKSPIFSFSKLSALDPILEAEMKSTGELMSISDNLDEAFQKAFAWNEWEVPALYSNKGVIYADIADEKAKEFAPFKKEIESLGFTVVEKGKQDFALESDEAVALISIQKDGHKAGKAERQLALKHRLTVVTELSTLKRMLESLKVADTENVSIQSWLQMEVAKS
;
A
#
# COMPACT_ATOMS: atom_id res chain seq x y z
N ASN A 1 8.19 30.02 3.57
CA ASN A 1 8.34 29.37 2.25
C ASN A 1 7.87 27.94 2.34
N THR A 2 6.57 27.71 2.18
CA THR A 2 6.03 26.34 2.22
C THR A 2 6.01 25.83 0.78
N PHE A 3 7.00 25.05 0.38
CA PHE A 3 6.97 24.33 -0.90
C PHE A 3 5.82 23.33 -0.85
N SER A 4 4.81 23.52 -1.70
CA SER A 4 3.75 22.52 -1.87
C SER A 4 4.12 21.55 -2.99
N LEU A 5 3.59 20.32 -2.93
CA LEU A 5 3.73 19.35 -4.03
C LEU A 5 3.27 19.96 -5.36
N THR A 6 2.18 20.72 -5.34
CA THR A 6 1.60 21.37 -6.53
C THR A 6 2.52 22.46 -7.09
N SER A 7 3.08 23.34 -6.24
CA SER A 7 3.98 24.40 -6.71
C SER A 7 5.26 23.82 -7.28
N SER A 8 5.84 22.82 -6.61
CA SER A 8 7.06 22.14 -7.03
C SER A 8 6.85 21.38 -8.34
N THR A 9 5.73 20.64 -8.46
CA THR A 9 5.35 19.93 -9.69
C THR A 9 5.16 20.90 -10.85
N THR A 10 4.50 22.04 -10.62
CA THR A 10 4.28 23.06 -11.67
C THR A 10 5.58 23.70 -12.12
N GLN A 11 6.49 23.99 -11.18
CA GLN A 11 7.80 24.55 -11.50
C GLN A 11 8.63 23.58 -12.33
N ILE A 12 8.67 22.31 -11.94
CA ILE A 12 9.35 21.24 -12.70
C ILE A 12 8.75 21.11 -14.10
N ALA A 13 7.42 21.02 -14.21
CA ALA A 13 6.72 20.88 -15.48
C ALA A 13 7.04 22.02 -16.46
N ARG A 14 7.09 23.27 -15.97
CA ARG A 14 7.40 24.46 -16.79
C ARG A 14 8.87 24.55 -17.18
N GLY A 15 9.77 23.96 -16.39
CA GLY A 15 11.21 23.92 -16.68
C GLY A 15 11.62 22.79 -17.62
N MET A 16 10.74 21.84 -17.91
CA MET A 16 11.00 20.72 -18.81
C MET A 16 10.55 21.04 -20.23
N ASP A 17 11.41 20.75 -21.22
CA ASP A 17 11.00 20.71 -22.63
C ASP A 17 10.35 19.35 -22.95
N PHE A 18 9.19 19.11 -22.35
CA PHE A 18 8.44 17.86 -22.51
C PHE A 18 6.94 18.12 -22.64
N LYS A 19 6.31 17.46 -23.62
CA LYS A 19 4.85 17.47 -23.82
C LYS A 19 4.34 16.04 -23.69
N GLY A 20 3.47 15.82 -22.71
CA GLY A 20 2.88 14.52 -22.46
C GLY A 20 2.58 14.29 -20.98
N VAL A 21 2.31 13.05 -20.63
CA VAL A 21 2.17 12.60 -19.24
C VAL A 21 3.52 12.23 -18.68
N PHE A 22 3.80 12.68 -17.46
CA PHE A 22 5.00 12.35 -16.71
C PHE A 22 4.66 12.11 -15.24
N ASN A 23 5.57 11.48 -14.51
CA ASN A 23 5.45 11.21 -13.08
C ASN A 23 6.67 11.74 -12.34
N ILE A 24 6.46 12.35 -11.18
CA ILE A 24 7.52 12.75 -10.26
C ILE A 24 7.38 11.92 -8.98
N GLN A 25 8.49 11.42 -8.46
CA GLN A 25 8.57 10.80 -7.15
C GLN A 25 9.27 11.76 -6.19
N PHE A 26 8.66 12.00 -5.04
CA PHE A 26 9.19 12.85 -3.99
C PHE A 26 9.42 12.05 -2.70
N VAL A 27 10.33 12.54 -1.86
CA VAL A 27 10.42 12.15 -0.44
C VAL A 27 10.26 13.40 0.42
N LEU A 28 9.42 13.30 1.46
CA LEU A 28 9.28 14.31 2.50
C LEU A 28 10.09 13.86 3.71
N TYR A 29 11.10 14.62 4.09
CA TYR A 29 11.95 14.32 5.23
C TYR A 29 12.20 15.59 6.05
N LYS A 30 11.88 15.55 7.35
CA LYS A 30 11.99 16.71 8.26
C LYS A 30 11.38 17.99 7.68
N ASP A 31 10.15 17.87 7.18
CA ASP A 31 9.38 18.94 6.53
C ASP A 31 10.02 19.55 5.27
N GLU A 32 11.03 18.88 4.70
CA GLU A 32 11.66 19.24 3.45
C GLU A 32 11.32 18.24 2.34
N LEU A 33 10.95 18.78 1.17
CA LEU A 33 10.54 18.01 0.01
C LEU A 33 11.72 17.85 -0.95
N TYR A 34 12.08 16.61 -1.25
CA TYR A 34 13.16 16.25 -2.17
C TYR A 34 12.60 15.49 -3.37
N VAL A 35 13.17 15.73 -4.57
CA VAL A 35 12.85 14.96 -5.77
C VAL A 35 13.74 13.72 -5.81
N ILE A 36 13.13 12.54 -5.97
CA ILE A 36 13.85 11.28 -6.19
C ILE A 36 14.16 11.13 -7.68
N GLU A 37 13.12 11.13 -8.50
CA GLU A 37 13.23 10.99 -9.95
C GLU A 37 12.04 11.62 -10.68
N ILE A 38 12.24 11.90 -11.97
CA ILE A 38 11.21 12.36 -12.90
C ILE A 38 11.18 11.40 -14.09
N ASN A 39 10.03 10.80 -14.32
CA ASN A 39 9.79 9.88 -15.43
C ASN A 39 8.95 10.59 -16.51
N PRO A 40 9.53 11.03 -17.64
CA PRO A 40 8.81 11.70 -18.74
C PRO A 40 8.01 10.71 -19.60
N ARG A 41 7.15 9.94 -18.94
CA ARG A 41 6.28 8.92 -19.51
C ARG A 41 5.17 8.57 -18.53
N ALA A 42 4.14 7.86 -19.03
CA ALA A 42 3.11 7.29 -18.18
C ALA A 42 3.73 6.31 -17.16
N SER A 43 3.35 6.46 -15.89
CA SER A 43 3.71 5.54 -14.81
C SER A 43 2.71 4.39 -14.71
N ARG A 44 3.08 3.35 -13.96
CA ARG A 44 2.18 2.23 -13.61
C ARG A 44 0.99 2.65 -12.74
N THR A 45 0.96 3.89 -12.24
CA THR A 45 -0.15 4.40 -11.43
C THR A 45 -1.23 5.08 -12.25
N VAL A 46 -0.97 5.43 -13.52
CA VAL A 46 -1.93 6.10 -14.40
C VAL A 46 -3.27 5.35 -14.54
N PRO A 47 -3.30 4.00 -14.72
CA PRO A 47 -4.57 3.29 -14.84
C PRO A 47 -5.44 3.39 -13.58
N ILE A 48 -4.85 3.26 -12.40
CA ILE A 48 -5.55 3.36 -11.11
C ILE A 48 -6.07 4.78 -10.92
N VAL A 49 -5.22 5.80 -11.10
CA VAL A 49 -5.63 7.20 -10.97
C VAL A 49 -6.77 7.53 -11.93
N SER A 50 -6.69 7.08 -13.18
CA SER A 50 -7.76 7.32 -14.18
C SER A 50 -9.06 6.64 -13.77
N LYS A 51 -9.00 5.44 -13.19
CA LYS A 51 -10.19 4.69 -12.76
C LYS A 51 -10.92 5.39 -11.61
N VAL A 52 -10.18 5.86 -10.61
CA VAL A 52 -10.79 6.42 -9.38
C VAL A 52 -11.17 7.89 -9.52
N THR A 53 -10.48 8.63 -10.37
CA THR A 53 -10.86 10.02 -10.68
C THR A 53 -11.99 10.08 -11.70
N GLY A 54 -12.13 9.07 -12.56
CA GLY A 54 -12.98 9.13 -13.75
C GLY A 54 -12.37 9.97 -14.89
N PHE A 55 -11.13 10.42 -14.72
CA PHE A 55 -10.42 11.25 -15.69
C PHE A 55 -9.49 10.39 -16.56
N SER A 56 -9.77 10.32 -17.86
CA SER A 56 -9.03 9.49 -18.82
C SER A 56 -7.68 10.10 -19.19
N ILE A 57 -6.67 10.02 -18.29
CA ILE A 57 -5.38 10.72 -18.44
C ILE A 57 -4.73 10.47 -19.80
N ILE A 58 -4.69 9.21 -20.25
CA ILE A 58 -4.03 8.83 -21.50
C ILE A 58 -4.76 9.39 -22.71
N GLU A 59 -6.08 9.26 -22.75
CA GLU A 59 -6.90 9.77 -23.86
C GLU A 59 -6.80 11.29 -23.96
N GLN A 60 -6.88 12.00 -22.83
CA GLN A 60 -6.72 13.44 -22.77
C GLN A 60 -5.32 13.87 -23.22
N THR A 61 -4.28 13.15 -22.78
CA THR A 61 -2.90 13.39 -23.20
C THR A 61 -2.73 13.21 -24.71
N VAL A 62 -3.28 12.13 -25.28
CA VAL A 62 -3.20 11.86 -26.73
C VAL A 62 -3.92 12.96 -27.52
N ASN A 63 -5.11 13.36 -27.10
CA ASN A 63 -5.85 14.46 -27.72
C ASN A 63 -5.05 15.77 -27.74
N LEU A 64 -4.39 16.13 -26.63
CA LEU A 64 -3.53 17.30 -26.55
C LEU A 64 -2.32 17.20 -27.50
N LEU A 65 -1.70 16.02 -27.59
CA LEU A 65 -0.58 15.77 -28.50
C LEU A 65 -0.99 15.84 -29.99
N LEU A 66 -2.25 15.52 -30.30
CA LEU A 66 -2.85 15.66 -31.63
C LEU A 66 -3.31 17.10 -31.94
N GLY A 67 -3.05 18.05 -31.04
CA GLY A 67 -3.29 19.48 -31.28
C GLY A 67 -4.60 20.03 -30.74
N LYS A 68 -5.40 19.22 -30.01
CA LYS A 68 -6.53 19.78 -29.25
C LYS A 68 -6.01 20.65 -28.11
N THR A 69 -6.77 21.68 -27.77
CA THR A 69 -6.50 22.57 -26.63
C THR A 69 -7.22 22.06 -25.38
N PHE A 70 -6.86 22.61 -24.21
CA PHE A 70 -7.59 22.34 -22.97
C PHE A 70 -9.06 22.75 -23.07
N ALA A 71 -9.36 23.84 -23.79
CA ALA A 71 -10.72 24.32 -24.02
C ALA A 71 -11.53 23.33 -24.87
N ASP A 72 -10.93 22.73 -25.91
CA ASP A 72 -11.59 21.71 -26.75
C ASP A 72 -11.94 20.43 -25.96
N LEU A 73 -11.28 20.21 -24.82
CA LEU A 73 -11.42 19.02 -23.97
C LEU A 73 -12.21 19.27 -22.68
N ASP A 74 -12.74 20.47 -22.49
CA ASP A 74 -13.38 20.92 -21.24
C ASP A 74 -12.51 20.64 -20.00
N MET A 75 -11.19 20.84 -20.16
CA MET A 75 -10.20 20.60 -19.12
C MET A 75 -9.79 21.90 -18.46
N THR A 76 -9.73 21.89 -17.13
CA THR A 76 -9.14 22.98 -16.35
C THR A 76 -7.70 22.64 -15.94
N HIS A 77 -6.87 23.68 -15.81
CA HIS A 77 -5.55 23.52 -15.22
C HIS A 77 -5.65 23.31 -13.71
N GLY A 78 -4.75 22.51 -13.14
CA GLY A 78 -4.60 22.36 -11.70
C GLY A 78 -4.71 20.92 -11.23
N VAL A 79 -5.08 20.77 -9.96
CA VAL A 79 -5.23 19.47 -9.30
C VAL A 79 -6.65 18.95 -9.53
N LEU A 80 -6.79 17.67 -9.87
CA LEU A 80 -8.09 17.02 -9.95
C LEU A 80 -8.80 17.09 -8.59
N LYS A 81 -10.13 17.21 -8.61
CA LYS A 81 -10.93 17.23 -7.38
C LYS A 81 -10.76 15.92 -6.63
N GLU A 82 -10.59 16.03 -5.31
CA GLU A 82 -10.57 14.88 -4.42
C GLU A 82 -11.94 14.20 -4.40
N ARG A 83 -11.93 12.87 -4.41
CA ARG A 83 -13.16 12.07 -4.34
C ARG A 83 -13.49 11.78 -2.88
N PRO A 84 -14.77 11.65 -2.50
CA PRO A 84 -15.19 11.44 -1.11
C PRO A 84 -15.03 9.96 -0.67
N PHE A 85 -13.97 9.29 -1.14
CA PHE A 85 -13.67 7.90 -0.81
C PHE A 85 -12.17 7.65 -0.87
N TYR A 86 -11.74 6.64 -0.15
CA TYR A 86 -10.37 6.15 -0.16
C TYR A 86 -10.17 5.10 -1.25
N THR A 87 -8.99 5.11 -1.85
CA THR A 87 -8.53 4.05 -2.74
C THR A 87 -7.19 3.53 -2.23
N VAL A 88 -7.12 2.22 -1.95
CA VAL A 88 -5.87 1.55 -1.58
C VAL A 88 -5.38 0.74 -2.77
N LYS A 89 -4.15 1.02 -3.21
CA LYS A 89 -3.40 0.20 -4.15
C LYS A 89 -2.48 -0.73 -3.35
N SER A 90 -2.62 -2.04 -3.51
CA SER A 90 -1.75 -3.02 -2.85
C SER A 90 -1.01 -3.90 -3.87
N PRO A 91 0.29 -4.20 -3.65
CA PRO A 91 1.04 -5.11 -4.52
C PRO A 91 0.62 -6.57 -4.34
N ILE A 92 0.65 -7.33 -5.43
CA ILE A 92 0.52 -8.80 -5.41
C ILE A 92 1.90 -9.41 -5.66
N PHE A 93 2.30 -10.34 -4.80
CA PHE A 93 3.56 -11.07 -4.88
C PHE A 93 3.35 -12.54 -5.25
N SER A 94 4.26 -13.09 -6.05
CA SER A 94 4.22 -14.50 -6.48
C SER A 94 5.14 -15.40 -5.63
N PHE A 95 5.22 -15.15 -4.31
CA PHE A 95 6.14 -15.90 -3.44
C PHE A 95 5.85 -17.41 -3.38
N SER A 96 4.58 -17.81 -3.52
CA SER A 96 4.18 -19.23 -3.60
C SER A 96 4.80 -19.95 -4.81
N LYS A 97 5.12 -19.23 -5.87
CA LYS A 97 5.78 -19.76 -7.08
C LYS A 97 7.30 -19.64 -7.03
N LEU A 98 7.84 -18.84 -6.11
CA LEU A 98 9.25 -18.46 -6.04
C LEU A 98 9.78 -18.65 -4.62
N SER A 99 9.84 -19.89 -4.16
CA SER A 99 10.20 -20.28 -2.79
C SER A 99 11.59 -19.81 -2.32
N ALA A 100 12.51 -19.53 -3.25
CA ALA A 100 13.85 -19.02 -2.94
C ALA A 100 13.90 -17.51 -2.62
N LEU A 101 12.82 -16.78 -2.91
CA LEU A 101 12.75 -15.35 -2.65
C LEU A 101 12.52 -15.06 -1.17
N ASP A 102 13.15 -13.98 -0.71
CA ASP A 102 12.91 -13.39 0.58
C ASP A 102 11.83 -12.29 0.43
N PRO A 103 10.73 -12.33 1.19
CA PRO A 103 9.65 -11.35 1.09
C PRO A 103 9.99 -9.98 1.69
N ILE A 104 11.24 -9.73 2.09
CA ILE A 104 11.69 -8.40 2.49
C ILE A 104 11.64 -7.42 1.31
N LEU A 105 11.07 -6.24 1.59
CA LEU A 105 10.97 -5.13 0.64
C LEU A 105 12.34 -4.46 0.49
N GLU A 106 12.66 -4.09 -0.74
CA GLU A 106 13.94 -3.48 -1.10
C GLU A 106 13.68 -2.33 -2.08
N ALA A 107 14.73 -1.59 -2.44
CA ALA A 107 14.64 -0.56 -3.48
C ALA A 107 14.24 -1.12 -4.85
N GLU A 108 14.32 -2.44 -5.03
CA GLU A 108 13.84 -3.15 -6.22
C GLU A 108 12.39 -3.62 -6.07
N MET A 109 11.57 -3.35 -7.10
CA MET A 109 10.19 -3.80 -7.17
C MET A 109 10.09 -5.29 -7.49
N LYS A 110 9.69 -6.11 -6.51
CA LYS A 110 9.48 -7.57 -6.67
C LYS A 110 8.04 -8.00 -6.96
N SER A 111 7.07 -7.08 -6.90
CA SER A 111 5.66 -7.41 -7.09
C SER A 111 5.34 -7.73 -8.55
N THR A 112 4.49 -8.73 -8.76
CA THR A 112 4.10 -9.23 -10.09
C THR A 112 2.77 -8.64 -10.56
N GLY A 113 1.97 -8.14 -9.62
CA GLY A 113 0.67 -7.54 -9.91
C GLY A 113 0.31 -6.47 -8.89
N GLU A 114 -0.89 -5.94 -9.05
CA GLU A 114 -1.49 -4.95 -8.16
C GLU A 114 -2.98 -5.19 -8.07
N LEU A 115 -3.53 -4.90 -6.89
CA LEU A 115 -4.97 -4.82 -6.65
C LEU A 115 -5.32 -3.41 -6.19
N MET A 116 -6.60 -3.08 -6.33
CA MET A 116 -7.19 -1.82 -5.91
C MET A 116 -8.45 -2.12 -5.12
N SER A 117 -8.60 -1.48 -3.96
CA SER A 117 -9.81 -1.49 -3.14
C SER A 117 -10.30 -0.08 -2.88
N ILE A 118 -11.62 0.06 -2.72
CA ILE A 118 -12.30 1.34 -2.51
C ILE A 118 -13.28 1.21 -1.35
N SER A 119 -13.31 2.23 -0.50
CA SER A 119 -14.31 2.43 0.56
C SER A 119 -14.32 3.91 0.97
N ASP A 120 -15.43 4.40 1.51
CA ASP A 120 -15.51 5.69 2.21
C ASP A 120 -14.82 5.68 3.59
N ASN A 121 -14.46 4.49 4.09
CA ASN A 121 -13.66 4.25 5.27
C ASN A 121 -12.26 3.72 4.90
N LEU A 122 -11.21 4.37 5.43
CA LEU A 122 -9.82 4.00 5.12
C LEU A 122 -9.46 2.58 5.59
N ASP A 123 -9.91 2.20 6.79
CA ASP A 123 -9.58 0.91 7.39
C ASP A 123 -10.28 -0.23 6.64
N GLU A 124 -11.51 -0.01 6.19
CA GLU A 124 -12.24 -0.96 5.32
C GLU A 124 -11.56 -1.07 3.94
N ALA A 125 -11.10 0.04 3.35
CA ALA A 125 -10.33 -0.01 2.11
C ALA A 125 -9.06 -0.87 2.27
N PHE A 126 -8.35 -0.76 3.40
CA PHE A 126 -7.22 -1.63 3.71
C PHE A 126 -7.63 -3.08 3.98
N GLN A 127 -8.72 -3.33 4.71
CA GLN A 127 -9.24 -4.68 4.96
C GLN A 127 -9.52 -5.40 3.64
N LYS A 128 -10.23 -4.73 2.73
CA LYS A 128 -10.48 -5.23 1.36
C LYS A 128 -9.20 -5.48 0.58
N ALA A 129 -8.14 -4.71 0.80
CA ALA A 129 -6.86 -4.91 0.13
C ALA A 129 -6.10 -6.13 0.67
N PHE A 130 -6.13 -6.34 1.99
CA PHE A 130 -5.40 -7.41 2.65
C PHE A 130 -6.14 -8.76 2.62
N ALA A 131 -7.47 -8.75 2.67
CA ALA A 131 -8.34 -9.93 2.64
C ALA A 131 -9.18 -9.98 1.36
N TRP A 132 -8.58 -9.59 0.22
CA TRP A 132 -9.28 -9.42 -1.07
C TRP A 132 -9.85 -10.71 -1.68
N ASN A 133 -9.34 -11.88 -1.29
CA ASN A 133 -9.76 -13.17 -1.84
C ASN A 133 -10.75 -13.84 -0.88
N GLU A 134 -12.03 -13.83 -1.24
CA GLU A 134 -13.12 -14.45 -0.45
C GLU A 134 -12.90 -15.95 -0.19
N TRP A 135 -12.17 -16.63 -1.08
CA TRP A 135 -11.90 -18.08 -0.97
C TRP A 135 -10.66 -18.41 -0.15
N GLU A 136 -9.79 -17.42 0.09
CA GLU A 136 -8.52 -17.60 0.78
C GLU A 136 -8.22 -16.37 1.65
N VAL A 137 -9.12 -16.13 2.61
CA VAL A 137 -8.96 -15.08 3.62
C VAL A 137 -7.73 -15.43 4.48
N PRO A 138 -6.75 -14.52 4.63
CA PRO A 138 -5.59 -14.80 5.44
C PRO A 138 -5.96 -15.15 6.89
N ALA A 139 -5.31 -16.14 7.48
CA ALA A 139 -5.62 -16.63 8.83
C ALA A 139 -5.58 -15.52 9.91
N LEU A 140 -4.80 -14.46 9.67
CA LEU A 140 -4.77 -13.26 10.50
C LEU A 140 -6.15 -12.62 10.72
N TYR A 141 -7.08 -12.74 9.76
CA TYR A 141 -8.45 -12.19 9.84
C TYR A 141 -9.44 -13.12 10.56
N SER A 142 -8.97 -14.20 11.20
CA SER A 142 -9.81 -15.09 12.02
C SER A 142 -9.98 -14.62 13.48
N ASN A 143 -9.37 -13.49 13.87
CA ASN A 143 -9.44 -12.83 15.19
C ASN A 143 -8.95 -13.67 16.38
N LYS A 144 -8.20 -14.75 16.13
CA LYS A 144 -7.53 -15.56 17.16
C LYS A 144 -6.35 -16.31 16.56
N GLY A 145 -5.47 -16.82 17.41
CA GLY A 145 -4.31 -17.62 17.00
C GLY A 145 -2.98 -17.02 17.48
N VAL A 146 -1.88 -17.58 16.98
CA VAL A 146 -0.52 -17.25 17.40
C VAL A 146 0.18 -16.42 16.31
N ILE A 147 0.69 -15.27 16.72
CA ILE A 147 1.52 -14.40 15.90
C ILE A 147 2.96 -14.52 16.40
N TYR A 148 3.85 -14.92 15.50
CA TYR A 148 5.27 -15.03 15.79
C TYR A 148 5.98 -13.71 15.52
N ALA A 149 6.88 -13.32 16.41
CA ALA A 149 7.60 -12.05 16.34
C ALA A 149 9.12 -12.28 16.27
N ASP A 150 9.71 -12.01 15.10
CA ASP A 150 11.15 -11.93 14.86
C ASP A 150 11.56 -10.45 14.74
N ILE A 151 11.86 -9.84 15.88
CA ILE A 151 12.07 -8.39 16.01
C ILE A 151 13.53 -8.14 16.39
N ALA A 152 14.23 -7.32 15.62
CA ALA A 152 15.56 -6.85 15.97
C ALA A 152 15.54 -6.03 17.27
N ASP A 153 16.57 -6.17 18.10
CA ASP A 153 16.66 -5.51 19.40
C ASP A 153 16.44 -3.99 19.31
N GLU A 154 16.97 -3.35 18.26
CA GLU A 154 16.82 -1.92 18.04
C GLU A 154 15.36 -1.50 17.78
N LYS A 155 14.54 -2.40 17.22
CA LYS A 155 13.13 -2.16 16.88
C LYS A 155 12.18 -2.59 18.00
N ALA A 156 12.67 -3.24 19.06
CA ALA A 156 11.83 -3.77 20.14
C ALA A 156 10.98 -2.69 20.83
N LYS A 157 11.54 -1.49 21.05
CA LYS A 157 10.80 -0.36 21.64
C LYS A 157 9.67 0.14 20.74
N GLU A 158 9.91 0.19 19.42
CA GLU A 158 8.92 0.59 18.43
C GLU A 158 7.81 -0.47 18.27
N PHE A 159 8.15 -1.76 18.41
CA PHE A 159 7.21 -2.88 18.33
C PHE A 159 6.35 -3.08 19.58
N ALA A 160 6.84 -2.70 20.77
CA ALA A 160 6.12 -2.88 22.04
C ALA A 160 4.64 -2.42 22.06
N PRO A 161 4.24 -1.25 21.51
CA PRO A 161 2.84 -0.87 21.43
C PRO A 161 2.01 -1.80 20.54
N PHE A 162 2.57 -2.25 19.41
CA PHE A 162 1.89 -3.19 18.51
C PHE A 162 1.64 -4.53 19.18
N LYS A 163 2.62 -5.04 19.96
CA LYS A 163 2.44 -6.27 20.73
C LYS A 163 1.23 -6.20 21.66
N LYS A 164 1.08 -5.11 22.41
CA LYS A 164 -0.07 -4.90 23.30
C LYS A 164 -1.39 -4.84 22.54
N GLU A 165 -1.40 -4.15 21.40
CA GLU A 165 -2.58 -4.07 20.55
C GLU A 165 -2.98 -5.44 20.00
N ILE A 166 -2.01 -6.22 19.50
CA ILE A 166 -2.21 -7.59 19.04
C ILE A 166 -2.81 -8.47 20.14
N GLU A 167 -2.26 -8.42 21.35
CA GLU A 167 -2.77 -9.16 22.51
C GLU A 167 -4.21 -8.72 22.88
N SER A 168 -4.51 -7.42 22.79
CA SER A 168 -5.85 -6.89 23.05
C SER A 168 -6.91 -7.32 22.02
N LEU A 169 -6.48 -7.68 20.80
CA LEU A 169 -7.32 -8.21 19.74
C LEU A 169 -7.55 -9.73 19.86
N GLY A 170 -6.99 -10.38 20.89
CA GLY A 170 -7.20 -11.81 21.17
C GLY A 170 -6.17 -12.76 20.58
N PHE A 171 -5.07 -12.25 20.02
CA PHE A 171 -3.95 -13.07 19.55
C PHE A 171 -2.92 -13.31 20.65
N THR A 172 -2.20 -14.42 20.55
CA THR A 172 -1.01 -14.68 21.36
C THR A 172 0.24 -14.29 20.60
N VAL A 173 1.15 -13.53 21.21
CA VAL A 173 2.42 -13.16 20.59
C VAL A 173 3.56 -14.01 21.16
N VAL A 174 4.26 -14.74 20.28
CA VAL A 174 5.44 -15.55 20.64
C VAL A 174 6.69 -14.98 19.99
N GLU A 175 7.62 -14.51 20.80
CA GLU A 175 8.88 -13.92 20.35
C GLU A 175 9.92 -14.98 19.99
N LYS A 176 10.78 -14.66 19.01
CA LYS A 176 11.90 -15.51 18.60
C LYS A 176 12.83 -15.80 19.77
N GLY A 177 13.29 -17.06 19.85
CA GLY A 177 14.13 -17.55 20.95
C GLY A 177 13.33 -18.11 22.14
N LYS A 178 12.00 -18.02 22.13
CA LYS A 178 11.14 -18.79 23.04
C LYS A 178 10.98 -20.23 22.55
N GLN A 179 10.80 -21.17 23.47
CA GLN A 179 10.63 -22.60 23.16
C GLN A 179 9.44 -22.86 22.24
N ASP A 180 8.39 -22.05 22.37
CA ASP A 180 7.13 -22.21 21.63
C ASP A 180 7.14 -21.51 20.26
N PHE A 181 8.30 -21.01 19.80
CA PHE A 181 8.46 -20.40 18.47
C PHE A 181 8.36 -21.47 17.37
N ALA A 182 7.14 -21.80 16.96
CA ALA A 182 6.82 -22.88 16.05
C ALA A 182 5.90 -22.41 14.91
N LEU A 183 6.49 -21.87 13.85
CA LEU A 183 5.78 -21.37 12.66
C LEU A 183 4.93 -22.43 11.93
N GLU A 184 5.13 -23.70 12.23
CA GLU A 184 4.41 -24.82 11.62
C GLU A 184 3.15 -25.21 12.41
N SER A 185 2.87 -24.56 13.54
CA SER A 185 1.68 -24.80 14.37
C SER A 185 0.39 -24.51 13.60
N ASP A 186 -0.65 -25.32 13.80
CA ASP A 186 -1.99 -25.11 13.24
C ASP A 186 -2.65 -23.82 13.74
N GLU A 187 -2.20 -23.30 14.88
CA GLU A 187 -2.67 -22.03 15.44
C GLU A 187 -1.89 -20.82 14.91
N ALA A 188 -0.83 -21.03 14.13
CA ALA A 188 -0.02 -19.95 13.58
C ALA A 188 -0.82 -19.17 12.52
N VAL A 189 -0.87 -17.83 12.66
CA VAL A 189 -1.61 -16.97 11.70
C VAL A 189 -0.72 -15.95 10.99
N ALA A 190 0.37 -15.52 11.62
CA ALA A 190 1.29 -14.56 11.02
C ALA A 190 2.71 -14.65 11.60
N LEU A 191 3.67 -14.16 10.82
CA LEU A 191 5.02 -13.81 11.26
C LEU A 191 5.23 -12.30 11.06
N ILE A 192 5.51 -11.60 12.15
CA ILE A 192 5.98 -10.22 12.14
C ILE A 192 7.51 -10.25 12.23
N SER A 193 8.18 -9.86 11.15
CA SER A 193 9.63 -9.90 11.01
C SER A 193 10.18 -8.49 10.77
N ILE A 194 10.46 -7.74 11.84
CA ILE A 194 10.97 -6.36 11.76
C ILE A 194 12.46 -6.36 12.04
N GLN A 195 13.25 -6.06 11.01
CA GLN A 195 14.71 -6.08 11.07
C GLN A 195 15.28 -4.66 11.14
N LYS A 196 16.55 -4.57 11.51
CA LYS A 196 17.30 -3.31 11.44
C LYS A 196 17.39 -2.83 9.99
N ASP A 197 17.23 -1.52 9.79
CA ASP A 197 17.30 -0.89 8.48
C ASP A 197 18.61 -1.29 7.76
N GLY A 198 18.51 -1.72 6.50
CA GLY A 198 19.64 -2.19 5.71
C GLY A 198 20.18 -3.59 6.05
N HIS A 199 19.59 -4.31 6.99
CA HIS A 199 20.02 -5.65 7.40
C HIS A 199 19.02 -6.73 6.94
N LYS A 200 19.54 -7.94 6.66
CA LYS A 200 18.77 -9.05 6.05
C LYS A 200 18.78 -10.32 6.91
N ALA A 201 18.49 -10.19 8.22
CA ALA A 201 18.29 -11.35 9.09
C ALA A 201 16.86 -11.89 8.95
N GLY A 202 16.58 -13.10 9.45
CA GLY A 202 15.22 -13.68 9.49
C GLY A 202 14.70 -14.29 8.17
N LYS A 203 15.57 -14.49 7.16
CA LYS A 203 15.16 -14.99 5.84
C LYS A 203 14.52 -16.38 5.93
N ALA A 204 15.12 -17.28 6.69
CA ALA A 204 14.65 -18.66 6.81
C ALA A 204 13.26 -18.72 7.43
N GLU A 205 13.01 -17.92 8.47
CA GLU A 205 11.73 -17.81 9.16
C GLU A 205 10.66 -17.24 8.24
N ARG A 206 10.97 -16.19 7.46
CA ARG A 206 10.04 -15.63 6.47
C ARG A 206 9.68 -16.63 5.38
N GLN A 207 10.65 -17.38 4.87
CA GLN A 207 10.41 -18.41 3.87
C GLN A 207 9.56 -19.56 4.43
N LEU A 208 9.82 -19.96 5.67
CA LEU A 208 9.03 -20.97 6.35
C LEU A 208 7.59 -20.50 6.57
N ALA A 209 7.40 -19.28 7.08
CA ALA A 209 6.07 -18.69 7.27
C ALA A 209 5.26 -18.67 5.97
N LEU A 210 5.86 -18.25 4.86
CA LEU A 210 5.20 -18.28 3.54
C LEU A 210 4.84 -19.69 3.08
N LYS A 211 5.70 -20.68 3.32
CA LYS A 211 5.44 -22.10 2.99
C LYS A 211 4.20 -22.63 3.73
N HIS A 212 3.98 -22.16 4.95
CA HIS A 212 2.81 -22.46 5.78
C HIS A 212 1.64 -21.49 5.56
N ARG A 213 1.68 -20.66 4.51
CA ARG A 213 0.64 -19.67 4.17
C ARG A 213 0.34 -18.66 5.28
N LEU A 214 1.31 -18.40 6.14
CA LEU A 214 1.19 -17.36 7.16
C LEU A 214 1.33 -15.98 6.52
N THR A 215 0.61 -15.00 7.07
CA THR A 215 0.84 -13.60 6.73
C THR A 215 2.23 -13.18 7.20
N VAL A 216 3.07 -12.65 6.31
CA VAL A 216 4.40 -12.13 6.68
C VAL A 216 4.37 -10.61 6.62
N VAL A 217 4.74 -9.96 7.74
CA VAL A 217 4.79 -8.50 7.85
C VAL A 217 6.23 -8.07 8.13
N THR A 218 6.78 -7.21 7.26
CA THR A 218 8.17 -6.73 7.38
C THR A 218 8.30 -5.25 7.73
N GLU A 219 7.18 -4.53 7.83
CA GLU A 219 7.14 -3.08 8.07
C GLU A 219 6.09 -2.72 9.13
N LEU A 220 6.46 -1.89 10.11
CA LEU A 220 5.55 -1.46 11.19
C LEU A 220 4.38 -0.61 10.68
N SER A 221 4.61 0.19 9.63
CA SER A 221 3.55 0.97 8.99
C SER A 221 2.47 0.09 8.35
N THR A 222 2.88 -1.06 7.78
CA THR A 222 1.96 -2.06 7.22
C THR A 222 1.24 -2.79 8.35
N LEU A 223 1.98 -3.19 9.41
CA LEU A 223 1.38 -3.81 10.59
C LEU A 223 0.28 -2.92 11.18
N LYS A 224 0.55 -1.62 11.35
CA LYS A 224 -0.44 -0.64 11.83
C LYS A 224 -1.74 -0.72 11.05
N ARG A 225 -1.65 -0.67 9.71
CA ARG A 225 -2.84 -0.70 8.84
C ARG A 225 -3.56 -2.02 8.88
N MET A 226 -2.84 -3.13 9.02
CA MET A 226 -3.47 -4.45 9.22
C MET A 226 -4.25 -4.49 10.54
N LEU A 227 -3.68 -4.03 11.66
CA LEU A 227 -4.35 -4.03 12.97
C LEU A 227 -5.57 -3.10 13.01
N GLU A 228 -5.49 -1.93 12.38
CA GLU A 228 -6.65 -1.03 12.23
C GLU A 228 -7.76 -1.70 11.40
N SER A 229 -7.39 -2.34 10.28
CA SER A 229 -8.36 -3.02 9.40
C SER A 229 -9.01 -4.26 10.02
N LEU A 230 -8.38 -4.92 11.01
CA LEU A 230 -8.97 -6.05 11.74
C LEU A 230 -10.20 -5.66 12.57
N LYS A 231 -10.35 -4.38 12.89
CA LYS A 231 -11.48 -3.86 13.70
C LYS A 231 -12.73 -3.61 12.86
N VAL A 232 -12.62 -3.72 11.55
CA VAL A 232 -13.74 -3.53 10.62
C VAL A 232 -14.62 -4.78 10.62
N ALA A 233 -15.88 -4.61 11.02
CA ALA A 233 -16.82 -5.72 11.21
C ALA A 233 -17.41 -6.24 9.89
N ASP A 234 -17.76 -5.32 8.98
CA ASP A 234 -18.44 -5.62 7.73
C ASP A 234 -17.77 -4.86 6.58
N THR A 235 -17.81 -5.46 5.39
CA THR A 235 -17.35 -4.82 4.15
C THR A 235 -18.49 -4.77 3.13
N GLU A 236 -18.55 -3.69 2.34
CA GLU A 236 -19.57 -3.55 1.29
C GLU A 236 -18.94 -3.55 -0.11
N ASN A 237 -19.50 -4.35 -1.01
CA ASN A 237 -19.06 -4.38 -2.40
C ASN A 237 -19.90 -3.41 -3.25
N VAL A 238 -19.26 -2.33 -3.71
CA VAL A 238 -19.88 -1.26 -4.47
C VAL A 238 -19.22 -1.12 -5.84
N SER A 239 -20.04 -0.93 -6.89
CA SER A 239 -19.53 -0.76 -8.25
C SER A 239 -18.71 0.53 -8.40
N ILE A 240 -17.73 0.54 -9.30
CA ILE A 240 -16.94 1.75 -9.58
C ILE A 240 -17.83 2.89 -10.11
N GLN A 241 -18.90 2.57 -10.85
CA GLN A 241 -19.85 3.56 -11.36
C GLN A 241 -20.57 4.26 -10.21
N SER A 242 -21.00 3.50 -9.19
CA SER A 242 -21.61 4.04 -7.98
C SER A 242 -20.65 4.97 -7.23
N TRP A 243 -19.38 4.56 -7.07
CA TRP A 243 -18.35 5.42 -6.46
C TRP A 243 -18.15 6.73 -7.24
N LEU A 244 -18.08 6.67 -8.56
CA LEU A 244 -17.86 7.86 -9.40
C LEU A 244 -19.06 8.82 -9.42
N GLN A 245 -20.26 8.31 -9.12
CA GLN A 245 -21.50 9.09 -8.97
C GLN A 245 -21.64 9.75 -7.61
N MET A 246 -20.90 9.32 -6.58
CA MET A 246 -20.89 10.01 -5.30
C MET A 246 -20.43 11.46 -5.51
N GLU A 247 -21.30 12.40 -5.13
CA GLU A 247 -21.01 13.81 -5.32
C GLU A 247 -19.75 14.20 -4.55
N VAL A 248 -18.81 14.83 -5.24
CA VAL A 248 -17.77 15.61 -4.56
C VAL A 248 -18.51 16.71 -3.83
N ALA A 249 -18.53 16.67 -2.48
CA ALA A 249 -19.19 17.67 -1.67
C ALA A 249 -18.88 19.07 -2.23
N LYS A 250 -19.92 19.86 -2.50
CA LYS A 250 -19.75 21.25 -2.91
C LYS A 250 -19.00 21.97 -1.78
N SER A 251 -17.75 22.33 -2.05
CA SER A 251 -16.93 23.20 -1.21
C SER A 251 -17.59 24.56 -1.00
#